data_AF-A0A5J9SVI6-F1
#
_entry.id   AF-A0A5J9SVI6-F1
#
_cell.length_a   1.000
_cell.length_b   1.000
_cell.length_c   1.000
_cell.angle_alpha   90.00
_cell.angle_beta   90.00
_cell.angle_gamma   90.00
#
_symmetry.space_group_name_H-M   'P 1'
#
loop_
_entity.id
_entity.type
_entity.pdbx_description
1 polymer ?
#
loop_
_entity_poly.entity_id
_entity_poly.type
_entity_poly.pdbx_seq_one_letter_code
_entity_poly.pdbx_strand_id
1 'polypeptide(L)'
;MLHEKIALLLILVLVIISAHQVISTCTVGQKDVILHHCEKFIKVGRQVPKPIPILGQACCNAVNRVPREGKDINIQCIVDKLTPTDREKNDETKILNLPNHCQETGTCTVEQKDAILRHCEKFVKIGRQMPKLIPIQGQACCNAVNRVPRKGKDIDIQCIVDKLTRTDREKNDENKIINLPNHCQEDALLKVRID
;
A
#
# COMPACT_ATOMS: atom_id res chain seq x y z
N MET A 1 -13.01 17.18 -45.51
CA MET A 1 -14.29 16.90 -44.82
C MET A 1 -14.31 15.56 -44.07
N LEU A 2 -14.32 14.38 -44.72
CA LEU A 2 -14.35 13.08 -43.99
C LEU A 2 -12.99 12.73 -43.36
N HIS A 3 -11.88 12.95 -44.09
CA HIS A 3 -10.52 12.68 -43.59
C HIS A 3 -10.11 13.58 -42.43
N GLU A 4 -10.49 14.86 -42.43
CA GLU A 4 -10.23 15.78 -41.32
C GLU A 4 -10.96 15.37 -40.05
N LYS A 5 -12.21 14.89 -40.16
CA LYS A 5 -12.98 14.39 -39.01
C LYS A 5 -12.38 13.12 -38.43
N ILE A 6 -11.86 12.22 -39.27
CA ILE A 6 -11.19 10.99 -38.85
C ILE A 6 -9.85 11.32 -38.16
N ALA A 7 -9.07 12.26 -38.70
CA ALA A 7 -7.83 12.72 -38.09
C ALA A 7 -8.09 13.36 -36.71
N LEU A 8 -9.13 14.18 -36.60
CA LEU A 8 -9.52 14.80 -35.32
C LEU A 8 -9.92 13.76 -34.28
N LEU A 9 -10.70 12.74 -34.68
CA LEU A 9 -11.09 11.62 -33.81
C LEU A 9 -9.89 10.80 -33.34
N LEU A 10 -8.93 10.50 -34.24
CA LEU A 10 -7.71 9.78 -33.89
C LEU A 10 -6.82 10.57 -32.91
N ILE A 11 -6.67 11.87 -33.12
CA ILE A 11 -5.93 12.76 -32.21
C ILE A 11 -6.63 12.82 -30.85
N LEU A 12 -7.96 12.93 -30.83
CA LEU A 12 -8.74 12.96 -29.58
C LEU A 12 -8.57 11.64 -28.79
N VAL A 13 -8.62 10.51 -29.47
CA VAL A 13 -8.39 9.18 -28.85
C VAL A 13 -6.96 9.07 -28.32
N LEU A 14 -5.95 9.53 -29.07
CA LEU A 14 -4.55 9.57 -28.61
C LEU A 14 -4.37 10.45 -27.36
N VAL A 15 -5.00 11.64 -27.31
CA VAL A 15 -4.92 12.55 -26.16
C VAL A 15 -5.60 11.95 -24.92
N ILE A 16 -6.75 11.28 -25.09
CA ILE A 16 -7.48 10.63 -23.98
C ILE A 16 -6.70 9.43 -23.43
N ILE A 17 -6.03 8.65 -24.28
CA ILE A 17 -5.16 7.55 -23.86
C ILE A 17 -3.91 8.07 -23.15
N SER A 18 -3.33 9.19 -23.63
CA SER A 18 -2.12 9.80 -23.05
C SER A 18 -2.35 10.38 -21.65
N ALA A 19 -3.55 10.91 -21.37
CA ALA A 19 -3.86 11.53 -20.08
C ALA A 19 -3.98 10.54 -18.92
N HIS A 20 -4.07 9.23 -19.18
CA HIS A 20 -4.24 8.21 -18.15
C HIS A 20 -2.94 7.55 -17.67
N GLN A 21 -1.78 7.92 -18.21
CA GLN A 21 -0.50 7.50 -17.65
C GLN A 21 0.05 8.57 -16.71
N VAL A 22 -0.65 8.79 -15.60
CA VAL A 22 0.01 9.33 -14.41
C VAL A 22 0.96 8.23 -13.94
N ILE A 23 2.18 8.21 -14.50
CA ILE A 23 3.29 7.43 -13.96
C ILE A 23 3.46 7.97 -12.54
N SER A 24 2.91 7.24 -11.57
CA SER A 24 2.98 7.65 -10.18
C SER A 24 4.43 7.55 -9.75
N THR A 25 5.12 8.69 -9.72
CA THR A 25 6.54 8.74 -9.38
C THR A 25 6.71 8.63 -7.88
N CYS A 26 7.72 7.88 -7.44
CA CYS A 26 8.11 7.82 -6.03
C CYS A 26 8.52 9.21 -5.48
N THR A 27 8.41 9.43 -4.18
CA THR A 27 9.00 10.59 -3.50
C THR A 27 10.40 10.28 -2.99
N VAL A 28 11.19 11.31 -2.70
CA VAL A 28 12.49 11.14 -2.01
C VAL A 28 12.29 10.50 -0.64
N GLY A 29 11.24 10.89 0.08
CA GLY A 29 10.87 10.27 1.35
C GLY A 29 10.56 8.78 1.25
N GLN A 30 9.85 8.33 0.20
CA GLN A 30 9.62 6.90 -0.03
C GLN A 30 10.93 6.14 -0.26
N LYS A 31 11.86 6.72 -1.04
CA LYS A 31 13.20 6.16 -1.24
C LYS A 31 13.94 6.03 0.10
N ASP A 32 14.02 7.11 0.88
CA ASP A 32 14.75 7.09 2.15
C ASP A 32 14.16 6.09 3.16
N VAL A 33 12.83 5.98 3.24
CA VAL A 33 12.14 5.03 4.11
C VAL A 33 12.41 3.57 3.68
N ILE A 34 12.42 3.28 2.37
CA ILE A 34 12.80 1.97 1.84
C ILE A 34 14.24 1.65 2.21
N LEU A 35 15.17 2.56 1.91
CA LEU A 35 16.59 2.34 2.16
C LEU A 35 16.88 2.11 3.65
N HIS A 36 16.20 2.84 4.53
CA HIS A 36 16.35 2.69 5.97
C HIS A 36 15.73 1.40 6.50
N HIS A 37 14.44 1.14 6.24
CA HIS A 37 13.76 -0.01 6.85
C HIS A 37 14.15 -1.35 6.21
N CYS A 38 14.55 -1.35 4.95
CA CYS A 38 14.96 -2.55 4.22
C CYS A 38 16.48 -2.74 4.17
N GLU A 39 17.28 -1.88 4.82
CA GLU A 39 18.76 -1.86 4.77
C GLU A 39 19.38 -3.27 4.87
N LYS A 40 18.92 -4.04 5.87
CA LYS A 40 19.41 -5.41 6.11
C LYS A 40 19.22 -6.30 4.88
N PHE A 41 18.12 -6.20 4.15
CA PHE A 41 17.93 -7.01 2.95
C PHE A 41 18.72 -6.48 1.76
N ILE A 42 18.71 -5.16 1.53
CA ILE A 42 19.18 -4.56 0.27
C ILE A 42 20.67 -4.25 0.23
N LYS A 43 21.40 -4.24 1.36
CA LYS A 43 22.82 -3.88 1.39
C LYS A 43 23.68 -4.75 0.46
N VAL A 44 24.69 -4.13 -0.18
CA VAL A 44 25.65 -4.80 -1.07
C VAL A 44 26.38 -5.94 -0.36
N GLY A 45 26.66 -7.02 -1.10
CA GLY A 45 27.36 -8.20 -0.61
C GLY A 45 26.45 -9.35 -0.21
N ARG A 46 27.07 -10.50 0.09
CA ARG A 46 26.37 -11.69 0.57
C ARG A 46 26.21 -11.59 2.08
N GLN A 47 24.96 -11.53 2.53
CA GLN A 47 24.62 -11.67 3.94
C GLN A 47 24.23 -13.12 4.21
N VAL A 48 24.89 -13.74 5.19
CA VAL A 48 24.62 -15.11 5.63
C VAL A 48 24.33 -15.07 7.13
N PRO A 49 23.09 -15.38 7.56
CA PRO A 49 21.92 -15.72 6.76
C PRO A 49 21.38 -14.52 5.95
N LYS A 50 20.69 -14.78 4.82
CA LYS A 50 20.05 -13.73 4.02
C LYS A 50 18.79 -13.25 4.74
N PRO A 51 18.74 -12.02 5.28
CA PRO A 51 17.58 -11.56 6.05
C PRO A 51 16.41 -11.27 5.11
N ILE A 52 15.39 -12.12 5.09
CA ILE A 52 14.20 -11.94 4.24
C ILE A 52 13.24 -10.94 4.91
N PRO A 53 12.73 -9.93 4.19
CA PRO A 53 11.70 -9.04 4.69
C PRO A 53 10.46 -9.83 5.15
N ILE A 54 9.97 -9.52 6.34
CA ILE A 54 8.79 -10.17 6.91
C ILE A 54 7.56 -9.31 6.59
N LEU A 55 6.49 -9.95 6.13
CA LEU A 55 5.22 -9.30 5.85
C LEU A 55 4.70 -8.53 7.06
N GLY A 56 4.23 -7.31 6.80
CA GLY A 56 3.68 -6.46 7.85
C GLY A 56 4.69 -5.81 8.80
N GLN A 57 5.98 -6.07 8.64
CA GLN A 57 7.06 -5.33 9.32
C GLN A 57 7.41 -4.04 8.56
N ALA A 58 8.22 -3.18 9.19
CA ALA A 58 8.54 -1.85 8.68
C ALA A 58 9.00 -1.85 7.20
N CYS A 59 9.88 -2.78 6.80
CA CYS A 59 10.33 -2.88 5.40
C CYS A 59 9.17 -3.18 4.45
N CYS A 60 8.38 -4.24 4.67
CA CYS A 60 7.28 -4.56 3.76
C CYS A 60 6.14 -3.53 3.82
N ASN A 61 5.93 -2.87 4.96
CA ASN A 61 5.00 -1.74 5.03
C ASN A 61 5.48 -0.56 4.19
N ALA A 62 6.79 -0.29 4.14
CA ALA A 62 7.37 0.73 3.25
C ALA A 62 7.21 0.36 1.78
N VAL A 63 7.53 -0.89 1.42
CA VAL A 63 7.38 -1.42 0.04
C VAL A 63 5.92 -1.31 -0.42
N ASN A 64 4.96 -1.69 0.43
CA ASN A 64 3.53 -1.61 0.10
C ASN A 64 2.96 -0.18 0.02
N ARG A 65 3.75 0.85 0.34
CA ARG A 65 3.43 2.27 0.17
C ARG A 65 4.02 2.89 -1.09
N VAL A 66 4.89 2.16 -1.79
CA VAL A 66 5.40 2.60 -3.10
C VAL A 66 4.25 2.58 -4.10
N PRO A 67 4.17 3.55 -5.02
CA PRO A 67 3.13 3.55 -6.02
C PRO A 67 3.06 2.26 -6.83
N ARG A 68 1.86 1.94 -7.31
CA ARG A 68 1.62 0.76 -8.14
C ARG A 68 1.40 1.15 -9.59
N GLU A 69 1.78 0.24 -10.48
CA GLU A 69 1.40 0.25 -11.89
C GLU A 69 0.54 -0.99 -12.14
N GLY A 70 -0.77 -0.79 -12.30
CA GLY A 70 -1.74 -1.90 -12.32
C GLY A 70 -1.78 -2.67 -11.00
N LYS A 71 -1.46 -3.97 -11.05
CA LYS A 71 -1.44 -4.84 -9.86
C LYS A 71 -0.07 -4.87 -9.16
N ASP A 72 0.98 -4.35 -9.78
CA ASP A 72 2.36 -4.53 -9.34
C ASP A 72 2.89 -3.25 -8.66
N ILE A 73 3.79 -3.41 -7.69
CA ILE A 73 4.46 -2.26 -7.05
C ILE A 73 5.51 -1.76 -8.04
N ASN A 74 5.41 -0.48 -8.43
CA ASN A 74 6.42 0.16 -9.27
C ASN A 74 7.64 0.53 -8.42
N ILE A 75 8.41 -0.50 -8.06
CA ILE A 75 9.63 -0.33 -7.29
C ILE A 75 10.77 0.31 -8.10
N GLN A 76 10.64 0.31 -9.44
CA GLN A 76 11.60 0.95 -10.34
C GLN A 76 11.74 2.44 -10.04
N CYS A 77 10.65 3.13 -9.67
CA CYS A 77 10.74 4.55 -9.33
C CYS A 77 11.57 4.86 -8.08
N ILE A 78 11.86 3.86 -7.22
CA ILE A 78 12.82 4.00 -6.11
C ILE A 78 14.25 3.94 -6.64
N VAL A 79 14.52 2.98 -7.54
CA VAL A 79 15.85 2.82 -8.17
C VAL A 79 16.23 4.07 -8.97
N ASP A 80 15.28 4.65 -9.69
CA ASP A 80 15.50 5.87 -10.47
C ASP A 80 15.87 7.09 -9.60
N LYS A 81 15.62 7.03 -8.28
CA LYS A 81 15.90 8.11 -7.32
C LYS A 81 17.16 7.88 -6.48
N LEU A 82 17.85 6.75 -6.67
CA LEU A 82 19.08 6.47 -5.94
C LEU A 82 20.19 7.46 -6.33
N THR A 83 20.76 8.09 -5.31
CA THR A 83 21.98 8.89 -5.46
C THR A 83 23.19 7.98 -5.69
N PRO A 84 24.34 8.50 -6.18
CA PRO A 84 25.56 7.70 -6.29
C PRO A 84 25.94 7.00 -4.97
N THR A 85 25.83 7.71 -3.83
CA THR A 85 26.09 7.14 -2.51
C THR A 85 25.09 6.04 -2.11
N ASP A 86 23.83 6.14 -2.53
CA ASP A 86 22.86 5.08 -2.29
C ASP A 86 23.24 3.81 -3.08
N ARG A 87 23.70 3.96 -4.33
CA ARG A 87 24.10 2.86 -5.21
C ARG A 87 25.39 2.17 -4.75
N GLU A 88 26.28 2.89 -4.08
CA GLU A 88 27.48 2.29 -3.46
C GLU A 88 27.13 1.38 -2.27
N LYS A 89 26.07 1.72 -1.52
CA LYS A 89 25.70 1.00 -0.27
C LYS A 89 24.68 -0.10 -0.49
N ASN A 90 23.83 0.03 -1.51
CA ASN A 90 22.66 -0.82 -1.71
C ASN A 90 22.71 -1.53 -3.06
N ASP A 91 22.28 -2.79 -3.06
CA ASP A 91 22.15 -3.63 -4.24
C ASP A 91 20.80 -3.36 -4.92
N GLU A 92 20.86 -2.72 -6.09
CA GLU A 92 19.69 -2.36 -6.89
C GLU A 92 18.83 -3.59 -7.24
N THR A 93 19.46 -4.74 -7.51
CA THR A 93 18.73 -5.97 -7.83
C THR A 93 17.91 -6.44 -6.63
N LYS A 94 18.43 -6.27 -5.42
CA LYS A 94 17.69 -6.59 -4.19
C LYS A 94 16.56 -5.59 -3.95
N ILE A 95 16.76 -4.31 -4.23
CA ILE A 95 15.69 -3.30 -4.16
C ILE A 95 14.55 -3.68 -5.12
N LEU A 96 14.87 -3.99 -6.38
CA LEU A 96 13.89 -4.42 -7.38
C LEU A 96 13.14 -5.70 -6.98
N ASN A 97 13.76 -6.58 -6.20
CA ASN A 97 13.16 -7.83 -5.76
C ASN A 97 12.33 -7.71 -4.45
N LEU A 98 12.28 -6.54 -3.81
CA LEU A 98 11.48 -6.32 -2.59
C LEU A 98 10.00 -6.67 -2.75
N PRO A 99 9.29 -6.30 -3.84
CA PRO A 99 7.88 -6.64 -4.01
C PRO A 99 7.60 -8.14 -3.93
N ASN A 100 8.49 -8.97 -4.48
CA ASN A 100 8.35 -10.43 -4.46
C ASN A 100 8.40 -11.03 -3.04
N HIS A 101 8.96 -10.30 -2.07
CA HIS A 101 9.00 -10.72 -0.67
C HIS A 101 7.91 -10.07 0.19
N CYS A 102 7.29 -9.00 -0.30
CA CYS A 102 6.41 -8.14 0.49
C CYS A 102 4.96 -8.08 0.00
N GLN A 103 4.65 -8.76 -1.11
CA GLN A 103 3.28 -8.92 -1.60
C GLN A 103 2.67 -10.23 -1.10
N GLU A 104 1.52 -10.11 -0.43
CA GLU A 104 0.62 -11.25 -0.25
C GLU A 104 -0.28 -11.37 -1.47
N THR A 105 0.01 -12.33 -2.34
CA THR A 105 -0.91 -12.78 -3.38
C THR A 105 -1.77 -13.90 -2.78
N GLY A 106 -3.05 -13.65 -2.50
CA GLY A 106 -3.90 -14.70 -1.92
C GLY A 106 -5.22 -14.21 -1.35
N THR A 107 -5.95 -15.14 -0.72
CA THR A 107 -7.15 -14.85 0.07
C THR A 107 -6.75 -14.42 1.48
N CYS A 108 -7.60 -13.63 2.15
CA CYS A 108 -7.36 -13.25 3.53
C CYS A 108 -7.21 -14.49 4.46
N THR A 109 -6.52 -14.35 5.58
CA THR A 109 -6.46 -15.38 6.63
C THR A 109 -7.35 -15.03 7.83
N VAL A 110 -7.62 -16.01 8.70
CA VAL A 110 -8.37 -15.76 9.94
C VAL A 110 -7.57 -14.84 10.86
N GLU A 111 -6.25 -14.98 10.88
CA GLU A 111 -5.33 -14.15 11.65
C GLU A 111 -5.38 -12.69 11.21
N GLN A 112 -5.50 -12.42 9.90
CA GLN A 112 -5.66 -11.07 9.37
C GLN A 112 -7.00 -10.46 9.79
N LYS A 113 -8.08 -11.23 9.71
CA LYS A 113 -9.40 -10.81 10.21
C LYS A 113 -9.33 -10.48 11.71
N ASP A 114 -8.76 -11.36 12.53
CA ASP A 114 -8.61 -11.13 13.97
C ASP A 114 -7.69 -9.94 14.28
N ALA A 115 -6.63 -9.73 13.50
CA ALA A 115 -5.75 -8.58 13.64
C ALA A 115 -6.49 -7.26 13.36
N ILE A 116 -7.33 -7.19 12.32
CA ILE A 116 -8.16 -6.02 12.06
C ILE A 116 -9.13 -5.78 13.21
N LEU A 117 -9.90 -6.80 13.61
CA LEU A 117 -10.90 -6.64 14.68
C LEU A 117 -10.26 -6.19 16.01
N ARG A 118 -9.07 -6.70 16.33
CA ARG A 118 -8.33 -6.30 17.53
C ARG A 118 -7.72 -4.92 17.43
N HIS A 119 -6.93 -4.63 16.38
CA HIS A 119 -6.16 -3.40 16.32
C HIS A 119 -7.00 -2.19 15.91
N CYS A 120 -8.08 -2.40 15.17
CA CYS A 120 -9.00 -1.35 14.75
C CYS A 120 -10.27 -1.29 15.61
N GLU A 121 -10.33 -2.01 16.75
CA GLU A 121 -11.55 -2.16 17.58
C GLU A 121 -12.23 -0.81 17.87
N LYS A 122 -11.45 0.19 18.30
CA LYS A 122 -11.96 1.53 18.65
C LYS A 122 -12.66 2.25 17.50
N PHE A 123 -12.33 1.89 16.26
CA PHE A 123 -12.97 2.42 15.08
C PHE A 123 -14.19 1.57 14.68
N VAL A 124 -14.02 0.25 14.59
CA VAL A 124 -15.00 -0.65 13.96
C VAL A 124 -16.15 -1.06 14.86
N LYS A 125 -16.04 -0.99 16.18
CA LYS A 125 -17.10 -1.46 17.09
C LYS A 125 -18.42 -0.71 16.89
N ILE A 126 -19.55 -1.41 17.05
CA ILE A 126 -20.90 -0.80 17.03
C ILE A 126 -21.08 0.06 18.28
N GLY A 127 -21.57 1.29 18.09
CA GLY A 127 -21.85 2.23 19.18
C GLY A 127 -21.13 3.58 19.05
N ARG A 128 -21.58 4.57 19.83
CA ARG A 128 -20.96 5.90 19.93
C ARG A 128 -19.78 5.84 20.90
N GLN A 129 -18.63 5.30 20.46
CA GLN A 129 -17.38 5.54 21.19
C GLN A 129 -16.92 6.97 20.88
N MET A 130 -17.07 7.86 21.86
CA MET A 130 -16.45 9.19 21.87
C MET A 130 -15.15 9.11 22.66
N PRO A 131 -14.02 9.62 22.13
CA PRO A 131 -13.83 10.14 20.77
C PRO A 131 -13.74 9.01 19.73
N LYS A 132 -14.28 9.23 18.53
CA LYS A 132 -14.05 8.34 17.38
C LYS A 132 -12.57 8.41 16.99
N LEU A 133 -11.81 7.38 17.30
CA LEU A 133 -10.39 7.33 16.96
C LEU A 133 -10.23 6.94 15.49
N ILE A 134 -9.91 7.90 14.63
CA ILE A 134 -9.63 7.64 13.21
C ILE A 134 -8.30 6.88 13.12
N PRO A 135 -8.23 5.77 12.37
CA PRO A 135 -6.99 5.06 12.13
C PRO A 135 -5.92 5.99 11.55
N ILE A 136 -4.73 5.98 12.16
CA ILE A 136 -3.59 6.79 11.71
C ILE A 136 -2.55 5.90 11.04
N GLN A 137 -1.99 6.39 9.95
CA GLN A 137 -0.91 5.75 9.21
C GLN A 137 0.27 5.38 10.12
N GLY A 138 0.80 4.17 9.93
CA GLY A 138 1.94 3.64 10.70
C GLY A 138 1.58 3.11 12.08
N GLN A 139 0.35 3.31 12.57
CA GLN A 139 -0.12 2.69 13.81
C GLN A 139 -0.64 1.26 13.59
N ALA A 140 -0.86 0.53 14.68
CA ALA A 140 -1.23 -0.88 14.66
C ALA A 140 -2.44 -1.19 13.76
N CYS A 141 -3.51 -0.39 13.81
CA CYS A 141 -4.68 -0.60 12.95
C CYS A 141 -4.31 -0.49 11.46
N CYS A 142 -3.70 0.62 11.02
CA CYS A 142 -3.34 0.75 9.61
C CYS A 142 -2.23 -0.21 9.17
N ASN A 143 -1.35 -0.64 10.07
CA ASN A 143 -0.38 -1.69 9.77
C ASN A 143 -1.09 -3.05 9.56
N ALA A 144 -2.16 -3.35 10.29
CA ALA A 144 -2.98 -4.54 10.06
C ALA A 144 -3.75 -4.44 8.73
N VAL A 145 -4.35 -3.28 8.43
CA VAL A 145 -5.04 -3.03 7.15
C VAL A 145 -4.08 -3.19 5.97
N ASN A 146 -2.84 -2.69 6.07
CA ASN A 146 -1.83 -2.80 5.02
C ASN A 146 -1.28 -4.22 4.81
N ARG A 147 -1.59 -5.18 5.70
CA ARG A 147 -1.28 -6.60 5.50
C ARG A 147 -2.32 -7.33 4.68
N VAL A 148 -3.54 -6.78 4.56
CA VAL A 148 -4.60 -7.40 3.78
C VAL A 148 -4.18 -7.50 2.31
N PRO A 149 -4.43 -8.65 1.64
CA PRO A 149 -4.15 -8.80 0.22
C PRO A 149 -4.79 -7.68 -0.60
N ARG A 150 -4.16 -7.37 -1.75
CA ARG A 150 -4.66 -6.34 -2.67
C ARG A 150 -5.30 -6.97 -3.90
N LYS A 151 -6.32 -6.30 -4.45
CA LYS A 151 -6.93 -6.63 -5.74
C LYS A 151 -6.73 -5.44 -6.68
N GLY A 152 -5.74 -5.56 -7.57
CA GLY A 152 -5.28 -4.42 -8.37
C GLY A 152 -4.54 -3.40 -7.51
N LYS A 153 -4.98 -2.13 -7.54
CA LYS A 153 -4.40 -1.03 -6.75
C LYS A 153 -4.96 -0.95 -5.33
N ASP A 154 -6.13 -1.53 -5.09
CA ASP A 154 -6.90 -1.36 -3.86
C ASP A 154 -6.66 -2.52 -2.87
N ILE A 155 -6.82 -2.24 -1.57
CA ILE A 155 -6.83 -3.30 -0.55
C ILE A 155 -8.14 -4.08 -0.68
N ASP A 156 -8.05 -5.40 -0.80
CA ASP A 156 -9.20 -6.28 -0.89
C ASP A 156 -9.79 -6.54 0.49
N ILE A 157 -10.28 -5.47 1.12
CA ILE A 157 -10.87 -5.54 2.46
C ILE A 157 -12.11 -6.44 2.50
N GLN A 158 -12.73 -6.70 1.34
CA GLN A 158 -13.86 -7.60 1.23
C GLN A 158 -13.50 -9.02 1.67
N CYS A 159 -12.26 -9.47 1.43
CA CYS A 159 -11.85 -10.80 1.89
C CYS A 159 -11.80 -10.93 3.42
N ILE A 160 -11.72 -9.82 4.16
CA ILE A 160 -11.86 -9.80 5.63
C ILE A 160 -13.33 -9.89 6.02
N VAL A 161 -14.19 -9.12 5.34
CA VAL A 161 -15.64 -9.11 5.57
C VAL A 161 -16.22 -10.50 5.35
N ASP A 162 -15.80 -11.20 4.30
CA ASP A 162 -16.26 -12.55 3.98
C ASP A 162 -15.87 -13.59 5.05
N LYS A 163 -14.91 -13.27 5.92
CA LYS A 163 -14.43 -14.13 7.02
C LYS A 163 -15.04 -13.78 8.38
N LEU A 164 -15.86 -12.73 8.47
CA LEU A 164 -16.52 -12.35 9.72
C LEU A 164 -17.53 -13.43 10.13
N THR A 165 -17.38 -13.92 11.36
CA THR A 165 -18.36 -14.79 12.00
C THR A 165 -19.62 -14.02 12.38
N ARG A 166 -20.71 -14.73 12.72
CA ARG A 166 -21.94 -14.09 13.21
C ARG A 166 -21.67 -13.18 14.41
N THR A 167 -20.88 -13.66 15.38
CA THR A 167 -20.46 -12.90 16.56
C THR A 167 -19.63 -11.66 16.21
N ASP A 168 -18.79 -11.74 15.17
CA ASP A 168 -18.01 -10.58 14.72
C ASP A 168 -18.95 -9.49 14.18
N ARG A 169 -19.95 -9.86 13.37
CA ARG A 169 -20.95 -8.94 12.79
C ARG A 169 -21.90 -8.35 13.83
N GLU A 170 -22.20 -9.09 14.89
CA GLU A 170 -23.01 -8.59 16.02
C GLU A 170 -22.28 -7.50 16.83
N LYS A 171 -20.94 -7.49 16.84
CA LYS A 171 -20.13 -6.57 17.66
C LYS A 171 -19.54 -5.40 16.87
N ASN A 172 -19.40 -5.54 15.55
CA ASN A 172 -18.65 -4.62 14.72
C ASN A 172 -19.47 -4.12 13.52
N ASP A 173 -19.25 -2.86 13.18
CA ASP A 173 -19.86 -2.18 12.06
C ASP A 173 -19.09 -2.52 10.77
N GLU A 174 -19.72 -3.34 9.94
CA GLU A 174 -19.16 -3.82 8.68
C GLU A 174 -18.82 -2.67 7.72
N ASN A 175 -19.63 -1.62 7.68
CA ASN A 175 -19.36 -0.46 6.81
C ASN A 175 -18.09 0.26 7.24
N LYS A 176 -17.83 0.34 8.55
CA LYS A 176 -16.57 0.90 9.06
C LYS A 176 -15.38 0.02 8.70
N ILE A 177 -15.52 -1.31 8.75
CA ILE A 177 -14.47 -2.24 8.32
C ILE A 177 -14.15 -2.03 6.83
N ILE A 178 -15.18 -1.99 5.98
CA ILE A 178 -15.03 -1.75 4.54
C ILE A 178 -14.34 -0.40 4.26
N ASN A 179 -14.57 0.62 5.09
CA ASN A 179 -13.99 1.94 4.90
C ASN A 179 -12.57 2.11 5.50
N LEU A 180 -12.01 1.09 6.18
CA LEU A 180 -10.67 1.16 6.76
C LEU A 180 -9.57 1.51 5.75
N PRO A 181 -9.52 0.93 4.53
CA PRO A 181 -8.50 1.28 3.54
C PRO A 181 -8.46 2.78 3.23
N ASN A 182 -9.61 3.45 3.13
CA ASN A 182 -9.65 4.89 2.83
C ASN A 182 -8.95 5.71 3.92
N HIS A 183 -9.15 5.38 5.20
CA HIS A 183 -8.46 6.04 6.30
C HIS A 183 -6.97 5.69 6.38
N CYS A 184 -6.62 4.48 5.95
CA CYS A 184 -5.27 3.93 5.98
C CYS A 184 -4.54 4.01 4.62
N GLN A 185 -5.04 4.81 3.67
CA GLN A 185 -4.37 5.12 2.40
C GLN A 185 -4.29 6.62 2.11
N GLU A 186 -5.11 7.46 2.77
CA GLU A 186 -4.94 8.91 2.73
C GLU A 186 -3.62 9.33 3.40
N ASP A 187 -2.85 10.17 2.71
CA ASP A 187 -1.71 10.87 3.28
C ASP A 187 -2.20 11.72 4.47
N ALA A 188 -1.56 11.54 5.62
CA ALA A 188 -1.87 12.27 6.85
C ALA A 188 -1.75 13.82 6.73
N LEU A 189 -1.30 14.33 5.58
CA LEU A 189 -1.12 15.76 5.30
C LEU A 189 -2.42 16.52 5.02
N LEU A 190 -3.56 15.85 4.76
CA LEU A 190 -4.84 16.53 4.50
C LEU A 190 -5.75 16.69 5.72
N LYS A 191 -5.47 16.03 6.87
CA LYS A 191 -6.34 16.09 8.06
C LYS A 191 -5.98 17.18 9.08
N VAL A 192 -4.94 17.99 8.84
CA VAL A 192 -4.56 19.12 9.74
C VAL A 192 -5.11 20.47 9.26
N ARG A 193 -5.83 20.51 8.15
CA ARG A 193 -6.39 21.75 7.60
C ARG A 193 -7.92 21.69 7.57
N ILE A 194 -8.51 21.73 8.76
CA ILE A 194 -9.79 22.36 9.15
C ILE A 194 -9.92 22.05 10.64
N ASP A 195 -9.49 23.01 11.46
CA ASP A 195 -10.18 23.52 12.64
C ASP A 195 -9.46 24.81 13.06
#